data_AF-A0A7U3QAA7-F1
#
_entry.id   AF-A0A7U3QAA7-F1
#
_cell.length_a   1.000
_cell.length_b   1.000
_cell.length_c   1.000
_cell.angle_alpha   90.00
_cell.angle_beta   90.00
_cell.angle_gamma   90.00
#
_symmetry.space_group_name_H-M   'P 1'
#
loop_
_entity.id
_entity.type
_entity.pdbx_description
1 polymer ?
#
loop_
_entity_poly.entity_id
_entity_poly.type
_entity_poly.pdbx_seq_one_letter_code
_entity_poly.pdbx_strand_id
1 'polypeptide(L)'
;DQKKAASSKAGVSQVLNRYTYASTLSHLRRTNTPIGRDGKIAKPRQLHNTHWGLVCPAETPEGQACGLVKNLSLMCYVSVGTPAFPITEFMRQRGMELLEEYDPVMNPKATKVFVNGTWVGVHRNAGQLTDTLRAIRRKNTISFEVTIIRDVREREVKIFTDAGRVC
;
A
#
# COMPACT_ATOMS: atom_id res chain seq x y z
N ASP A 1 31.22 -1.88 12.21
CA ASP A 1 30.23 -1.10 13.00
C ASP A 1 28.94 -0.70 12.29
N GLN A 2 28.27 -1.58 11.54
CA GLN A 2 26.97 -1.27 10.89
C GLN A 2 25.73 -1.63 11.74
N LYS A 3 25.91 -2.26 12.92
CA LYS A 3 24.80 -2.73 13.77
C LYS A 3 24.18 -1.65 14.67
N LYS A 4 24.65 -0.41 14.66
CA LYS A 4 24.13 0.69 15.53
C LYS A 4 23.25 1.72 14.82
N ALA A 5 23.01 1.62 13.51
CA ALA A 5 22.20 2.58 12.74
C ALA A 5 20.67 2.49 13.00
N ALA A 6 20.23 1.68 13.97
CA ALA A 6 18.82 1.51 14.31
C ALA A 6 18.33 2.40 15.48
N SER A 7 19.19 3.19 16.13
CA SER A 7 18.79 3.87 17.39
C SER A 7 18.31 5.32 17.23
N SER A 8 18.56 6.00 16.11
CA SER A 8 17.94 7.31 15.85
C SER A 8 17.85 7.61 14.36
N LYS A 9 16.63 7.80 13.85
CA LYS A 9 16.37 8.25 12.48
C LYS A 9 16.36 9.77 12.47
N ALA A 10 17.50 10.38 12.17
CA ALA A 10 17.58 11.83 12.00
C ALA A 10 16.66 12.30 10.84
N GLY A 11 15.99 13.45 11.03
CA GLY A 11 15.19 14.09 9.99
C GLY A 11 13.73 13.65 9.90
N VAL A 12 13.22 12.84 10.85
CA VAL A 12 11.77 12.57 10.99
C VAL A 12 11.05 13.73 11.66
N SER A 13 11.57 14.21 12.79
CA SER A 13 11.10 15.45 13.43
C SER A 13 11.91 16.63 12.91
N GLN A 14 11.22 17.68 12.47
CA GLN A 14 11.81 18.90 11.91
C GLN A 14 11.02 20.12 12.42
N VAL A 15 11.70 21.26 12.55
CA VAL A 15 11.02 22.53 12.86
C VAL A 15 10.13 22.91 11.69
N LEU A 16 8.86 23.24 11.98
CA LEU A 16 7.89 23.61 10.95
C LEU A 16 8.35 24.84 10.17
N ASN A 17 8.21 24.80 8.85
CA ASN A 17 8.62 25.89 7.98
C ASN A 17 7.46 26.90 7.89
N ARG A 18 7.72 28.17 8.21
CA ARG A 18 6.72 29.24 8.29
C ARG A 18 7.09 30.48 7.46
N TYR A 19 7.89 30.33 6.41
CA TYR A 19 8.21 31.48 5.53
C TYR A 19 6.98 32.05 4.82
N THR A 20 6.09 31.16 4.35
CA THR A 20 4.80 31.50 3.74
C THR A 20 3.74 30.47 4.12
N TYR A 21 2.46 30.83 3.98
CA TYR A 21 1.34 29.89 4.20
C TYR A 21 1.50 28.60 3.36
N ALA A 22 1.84 28.75 2.07
CA ALA A 22 2.07 27.62 1.18
C ALA A 22 3.26 26.74 1.62
N SER A 23 4.34 27.35 2.11
CA SER A 23 5.51 26.60 2.60
C SER A 23 5.18 25.71 3.79
N THR A 24 4.26 26.14 4.65
CA THR A 24 3.80 25.37 5.81
C THR A 24 3.01 24.14 5.36
N LEU A 25 2.07 24.30 4.42
CA LEU A 25 1.28 23.19 3.88
C LEU A 25 2.14 22.16 3.14
N SER A 26 3.07 22.63 2.30
CA SER A 26 4.06 21.77 1.62
C SER A 26 4.88 20.96 2.63
N HIS A 27 5.38 21.61 3.69
CA HIS A 27 6.20 20.91 4.69
C HIS A 27 5.44 19.78 5.40
N LEU A 28 4.13 19.95 5.68
CA LEU A 28 3.30 18.91 6.30
C LEU A 28 3.06 17.69 5.38
N ARG A 29 3.14 17.85 4.06
CA ARG A 29 2.90 16.78 3.07
C ARG A 29 4.19 16.09 2.59
N ARG A 30 5.32 16.41 3.21
CA ARG A 30 6.63 15.90 2.83
C ARG A 30 6.84 14.47 3.29
N THR A 31 7.32 13.62 2.39
CA THR A 31 7.79 12.27 2.67
C THR A 31 9.29 12.16 2.40
N ASN A 32 9.99 11.39 3.23
CA ASN A 32 11.45 11.23 3.14
C ASN A 32 11.79 9.76 2.96
N THR A 33 12.51 9.45 1.89
CA THR A 33 13.04 8.10 1.64
C THR A 33 14.23 7.86 2.57
N PRO A 34 14.27 6.79 3.39
CA PRO A 34 15.32 6.54 4.38
C PRO A 34 16.61 6.01 3.74
N ILE A 35 17.18 6.78 2.82
CA ILE A 35 18.43 6.46 2.10
C ILE A 35 19.46 7.54 2.42
N GLY A 36 20.69 7.12 2.70
CA GLY A 36 21.82 8.02 2.92
C GLY A 36 22.04 8.93 1.71
N ARG A 37 22.22 10.24 1.97
CA ARG A 37 22.36 11.24 0.90
C ARG A 37 23.69 11.13 0.15
N ASP A 38 24.65 10.42 0.71
CA ASP A 38 25.99 10.20 0.14
C ASP A 38 25.98 9.20 -1.03
N GLY A 39 24.90 8.42 -1.20
CA GLY A 39 24.74 7.47 -2.29
C GLY A 39 24.25 8.13 -3.59
N LYS A 40 25.06 8.05 -4.65
CA LYS A 40 24.67 8.36 -6.05
C LYS A 40 23.81 7.25 -6.68
N ILE A 41 22.84 6.71 -5.93
CA ILE A 41 21.94 5.68 -6.45
C ILE A 41 20.82 6.36 -7.23
N ALA A 42 20.78 6.16 -8.54
CA ALA A 42 19.83 6.85 -9.42
C ALA A 42 18.39 6.30 -9.32
N LYS A 43 18.21 4.98 -9.24
CA LYS A 43 16.88 4.33 -9.31
C LYS A 43 15.82 4.86 -8.34
N PRO A 44 16.09 5.04 -7.03
CA PRO A 44 15.07 5.55 -6.09
C PRO A 44 14.76 7.04 -6.28
N ARG A 45 15.64 7.78 -6.96
CA ARG A 45 15.53 9.22 -7.21
C ARG A 45 14.76 9.53 -8.49
N GLN A 46 14.83 8.65 -9.48
CA GLN A 46 14.12 8.81 -10.74
C GLN A 46 12.61 8.79 -10.52
N LEU A 47 11.91 9.66 -11.25
CA LEU A 47 10.46 9.62 -11.30
C LEU A 47 10.02 8.30 -11.94
N HIS A 48 9.21 7.52 -11.21
CA HIS A 48 8.66 6.26 -11.69
C HIS A 48 7.18 6.43 -12.04
N ASN A 49 6.70 5.68 -13.03
CA ASN A 49 5.31 5.79 -13.51
C ASN A 49 4.27 5.52 -12.41
N THR A 50 4.62 4.71 -11.40
CA THR A 50 3.73 4.45 -10.24
C THR A 50 3.54 5.65 -9.32
N HIS A 51 4.29 6.74 -9.48
CA HIS A 51 4.06 7.97 -8.72
C HIS A 51 2.85 8.76 -9.22
N TRP A 52 2.38 8.48 -10.44
CA TRP A 52 1.28 9.22 -11.06
C TRP A 52 0.04 9.22 -10.18
N GLY A 53 -0.51 10.40 -9.90
CA GLY A 53 -1.65 10.60 -9.02
C GLY A 53 -1.34 10.61 -7.53
N LEU A 54 -0.20 10.06 -7.09
CA LEU A 54 0.14 9.90 -5.66
C LEU A 54 1.09 10.98 -5.14
N VAL A 55 2.05 11.41 -5.97
CA VAL A 55 3.14 12.32 -5.59
C VAL A 55 3.24 13.45 -6.61
N CYS A 56 3.58 14.66 -6.16
CA CYS A 56 3.90 15.78 -7.05
C CYS A 56 5.16 15.45 -7.89
N PRO A 57 5.09 15.47 -9.23
CA PRO A 57 6.22 15.08 -10.07
C PRO A 57 7.36 16.11 -10.08
N ALA A 58 7.10 17.36 -9.72
CA ALA A 58 8.06 18.47 -9.80
C ALA A 58 8.62 18.90 -8.44
N GLU A 59 7.87 18.72 -7.34
CA GLU A 59 8.22 19.28 -6.04
C GLU A 59 9.21 18.38 -5.28
N THR A 60 10.49 18.55 -5.59
CA THR A 60 11.61 17.91 -4.91
C THR A 60 12.77 18.91 -4.77
N PRO A 61 13.54 18.89 -3.67
CA PRO A 61 14.69 19.77 -3.52
C PRO A 61 15.78 19.44 -4.55
N GLU A 62 16.57 20.45 -4.91
CA GLU A 62 17.74 20.27 -5.76
C GLU A 62 18.89 19.55 -5.04
N GLY A 63 19.84 19.01 -5.80
CA GLY A 63 21.06 18.40 -5.28
C GLY A 63 20.86 17.04 -4.61
N GLN A 64 21.50 16.82 -3.46
CA GLN A 64 21.64 15.49 -2.84
C GLN A 64 20.32 14.88 -2.33
N ALA A 65 19.28 15.68 -2.17
CA ALA A 65 17.95 15.23 -1.74
C ALA A 65 16.96 15.05 -2.90
N CYS A 66 17.36 15.37 -4.13
CA CYS A 66 16.52 15.24 -5.32
C CYS A 66 16.02 13.80 -5.47
N GLY A 67 14.70 13.68 -5.60
CA GLY A 67 13.97 12.42 -5.71
C GLY A 67 13.85 11.60 -4.42
N LEU A 68 14.57 11.96 -3.35
CA LEU A 68 14.46 11.31 -2.03
C LEU A 68 13.39 11.95 -1.15
N VAL A 69 13.25 13.26 -1.27
CA VAL A 69 12.18 14.04 -0.65
C VAL A 69 11.09 14.27 -1.68
N LYS A 70 9.87 13.85 -1.33
CA LYS A 70 8.69 13.86 -2.20
C LYS A 70 7.52 14.51 -1.48
N ASN A 71 6.60 15.12 -2.21
CA ASN A 71 5.39 15.72 -1.63
C ASN A 71 4.15 14.99 -2.14
N LEU A 72 3.22 14.69 -1.24
CA LEU A 72 1.96 14.04 -1.61
C LEU A 72 1.15 14.93 -2.57
N SER A 73 0.52 14.33 -3.59
CA SER A 73 -0.38 15.04 -4.50
C SER A 73 -1.59 15.60 -3.74
N LEU A 74 -2.32 16.59 -4.29
CA LEU A 74 -3.43 17.22 -3.57
C LEU A 74 -4.51 16.23 -3.09
N MET A 75 -4.89 15.29 -3.95
CA MET A 75 -5.94 14.28 -3.69
C MET A 75 -5.42 13.01 -3.00
N CYS A 76 -4.10 12.90 -2.81
CA CYS A 76 -3.49 11.76 -2.17
C CYS A 76 -4.04 11.55 -0.75
N TYR A 77 -4.41 10.30 -0.47
CA TYR A 77 -4.82 9.84 0.84
C TYR A 77 -3.87 8.75 1.36
N VAL A 78 -3.58 8.73 2.66
CA VAL A 78 -2.73 7.70 3.29
C VAL A 78 -3.62 6.82 4.17
N SER A 79 -3.65 5.51 3.90
CA SER A 79 -4.50 4.58 4.64
C SER A 79 -4.13 4.54 6.13
N VAL A 80 -5.16 4.57 6.98
CA VAL A 80 -4.99 4.38 8.44
C VAL A 80 -5.05 2.91 8.82
N GLY A 81 -5.59 2.08 7.94
CA GLY A 81 -5.69 0.64 8.10
C GLY A 81 -6.99 0.21 8.78
N THR A 82 -7.37 -1.04 8.52
CA THR A 82 -8.58 -1.65 9.10
C THR A 82 -8.32 -3.10 9.50
N PRO A 83 -9.04 -3.62 10.52
CA PRO A 83 -8.93 -5.03 10.90
C PRO A 83 -9.20 -5.96 9.72
N ALA A 84 -8.33 -6.96 9.55
CA ALA A 84 -8.44 -7.96 8.48
C ALA A 84 -9.43 -9.09 8.81
N PHE A 85 -9.69 -9.35 10.10
CA PHE A 85 -10.53 -10.47 10.53
C PHE A 85 -11.95 -10.45 9.94
N PRO A 86 -12.69 -9.33 9.94
CA PRO A 86 -14.05 -9.29 9.39
C PRO A 86 -14.13 -9.61 7.89
N ILE A 87 -13.12 -9.20 7.12
CA ILE A 87 -13.11 -9.48 5.67
C ILE A 87 -12.81 -10.96 5.40
N THR A 88 -11.93 -11.58 6.18
CA THR A 88 -11.63 -13.02 6.07
C THR A 88 -12.88 -13.85 6.38
N GLU A 89 -13.58 -13.53 7.46
CA GLU A 89 -14.81 -14.24 7.84
C GLU A 89 -15.93 -14.05 6.81
N PHE A 90 -16.07 -12.83 6.28
CA PHE A 90 -17.01 -12.57 5.18
C PHE A 90 -16.70 -13.41 3.94
N MET A 91 -15.43 -13.56 3.56
CA MET A 91 -15.04 -14.38 2.42
C MET A 91 -15.32 -15.86 2.66
N ARG A 92 -15.09 -16.36 3.88
CA ARG A 92 -15.42 -17.73 4.28
C ARG A 92 -16.90 -18.03 4.08
N GLN A 93 -17.77 -17.14 4.58
CA GLN A 93 -19.23 -17.24 4.41
C GLN A 93 -19.69 -17.16 2.94
N ARG A 94 -18.82 -16.69 2.03
CA ARG A 94 -19.08 -16.60 0.58
C ARG A 94 -18.42 -17.73 -0.22
N GLY A 95 -17.95 -18.78 0.44
CA GLY A 95 -17.42 -19.98 -0.23
C GLY A 95 -15.91 -19.95 -0.46
N MET A 96 -15.17 -19.13 0.29
CA MET A 96 -13.72 -19.30 0.42
C MET A 96 -13.45 -20.50 1.33
N GLU A 97 -12.73 -21.48 0.81
CA GLU A 97 -12.21 -22.62 1.57
C GLU A 97 -10.94 -22.16 2.30
N LEU A 98 -10.82 -22.46 3.59
CA LEU A 98 -9.63 -22.14 4.36
C LEU A 98 -8.43 -22.95 3.84
N LEU A 99 -7.22 -22.43 4.04
CA LEU A 99 -6.01 -23.08 3.56
C LEU A 99 -5.83 -24.48 4.17
N GLU A 100 -6.23 -24.65 5.43
CA GLU A 100 -6.17 -25.93 6.16
C GLU A 100 -7.15 -26.98 5.59
N GLU A 101 -8.22 -26.53 4.93
CA GLU A 101 -9.27 -27.38 4.34
C GLU A 101 -9.03 -27.65 2.85
N TYR A 102 -8.02 -27.01 2.25
CA TYR A 102 -7.75 -27.05 0.82
C TYR A 102 -6.95 -28.30 0.41
N ASP A 103 -7.52 -29.11 -0.48
CA ASP A 103 -6.81 -30.19 -1.16
C ASP A 103 -6.41 -29.78 -2.60
N PRO A 104 -5.10 -29.62 -2.89
CA PRO A 104 -4.61 -29.23 -4.21
C PRO A 104 -4.82 -30.28 -5.29
N VAL A 105 -4.96 -31.57 -4.93
CA VAL A 105 -5.22 -32.66 -5.88
C VAL A 105 -6.66 -32.59 -6.37
N MET A 106 -7.59 -32.31 -5.45
CA MET A 106 -9.02 -32.22 -5.77
C MET A 106 -9.38 -30.93 -6.50
N ASN A 107 -8.72 -29.81 -6.16
CA ASN A 107 -9.05 -28.48 -6.68
C ASN A 107 -7.84 -27.74 -7.31
N PRO A 108 -7.17 -28.29 -8.34
CA PRO A 108 -5.92 -27.74 -8.90
C PRO A 108 -6.08 -26.39 -9.62
N LYS A 109 -7.33 -25.99 -9.92
CA LYS A 109 -7.66 -24.72 -10.60
C LYS A 109 -8.19 -23.65 -9.64
N ALA A 110 -8.22 -23.90 -8.34
CA ALA A 110 -8.68 -22.92 -7.38
C ALA A 110 -7.78 -21.66 -7.38
N THR A 111 -8.39 -20.50 -7.15
CA THR A 111 -7.67 -19.22 -7.07
C THR A 111 -7.24 -18.97 -5.64
N LYS A 112 -5.97 -18.63 -5.42
CA LYS A 112 -5.42 -18.34 -4.09
C LYS A 112 -5.95 -16.99 -3.58
N VAL A 113 -6.29 -16.91 -2.30
CA VAL A 113 -6.75 -15.67 -1.65
C VAL A 113 -5.72 -15.25 -0.60
N PHE A 114 -5.19 -14.04 -0.76
CA PHE A 114 -4.22 -13.44 0.14
C PHE A 114 -4.81 -12.22 0.84
N VAL A 115 -4.56 -12.10 2.15
CA VAL A 115 -4.91 -10.94 2.95
C VAL A 115 -3.64 -10.43 3.63
N ASN A 116 -3.23 -9.19 3.33
CA ASN A 116 -1.99 -8.58 3.83
C ASN A 116 -0.74 -9.45 3.60
N GLY A 117 -0.70 -10.17 2.48
CA GLY A 117 0.40 -11.07 2.12
C GLY A 117 0.29 -12.49 2.70
N THR A 118 -0.61 -12.74 3.65
CA THR A 118 -0.86 -14.09 4.18
C THR A 118 -1.82 -14.84 3.27
N TRP A 119 -1.45 -16.06 2.86
CA TRP A 119 -2.36 -16.96 2.15
C TRP A 119 -3.39 -17.51 3.13
N VAL A 120 -4.64 -17.07 3.01
CA VAL A 120 -5.72 -17.43 3.95
C VAL A 120 -6.60 -18.57 3.45
N GLY A 121 -6.62 -18.81 2.13
CA GLY A 121 -7.48 -19.84 1.56
C GLY A 121 -7.54 -19.81 0.05
N VAL A 122 -8.52 -20.53 -0.50
CA VAL A 122 -8.76 -20.59 -1.94
C VAL A 122 -10.22 -20.35 -2.26
N HIS A 123 -10.50 -19.95 -3.50
CA HIS A 123 -11.86 -19.79 -3.98
C HIS A 123 -12.00 -20.31 -5.42
N ARG A 124 -13.08 -21.05 -5.70
CA ARG A 124 -13.34 -21.64 -7.02
C ARG A 124 -13.76 -20.58 -8.05
N ASN A 125 -14.59 -19.61 -7.64
CA ASN A 125 -15.06 -18.51 -8.47
C ASN A 125 -14.55 -17.14 -8.00
N ALA A 126 -13.28 -16.84 -8.25
CA ALA A 126 -12.68 -15.58 -7.79
C ALA A 126 -13.28 -14.31 -8.44
N GLY A 127 -13.90 -14.43 -9.63
CA GLY A 127 -14.57 -13.31 -10.28
C GLY A 127 -15.73 -12.80 -9.43
N GLN A 128 -16.65 -13.72 -9.08
CA GLN A 128 -17.80 -13.42 -8.23
C GLN A 128 -17.39 -12.89 -6.85
N LEU A 129 -16.37 -13.49 -6.23
CA LEU A 129 -15.84 -13.01 -4.95
C LEU A 129 -15.36 -11.57 -5.04
N THR A 130 -14.53 -11.27 -6.05
CA THR A 130 -13.95 -9.93 -6.26
C THR A 130 -15.03 -8.89 -6.53
N ASP A 131 -16.04 -9.21 -7.34
CA ASP A 131 -17.12 -8.29 -7.66
C ASP A 131 -18.01 -8.01 -6.45
N THR A 132 -18.26 -9.04 -5.63
CA THR A 132 -18.96 -8.90 -4.35
C THR A 132 -18.20 -8.00 -3.39
N LEU A 133 -16.88 -8.23 -3.22
CA LEU A 133 -16.01 -7.40 -2.36
C LEU A 133 -15.98 -5.94 -2.83
N ARG A 134 -15.90 -5.71 -4.15
CA ARG A 134 -15.95 -4.34 -4.72
C ARG A 134 -17.31 -3.69 -4.51
N ALA A 135 -18.40 -4.45 -4.61
CA ALA A 135 -19.76 -3.93 -4.39
C ALA A 135 -19.96 -3.50 -2.94
N ILE A 136 -19.54 -4.29 -1.96
CA ILE A 136 -19.67 -3.93 -0.53
C ILE A 136 -18.73 -2.77 -0.16
N ARG A 137 -17.56 -2.64 -0.82
CA ARG A 137 -16.68 -1.46 -0.67
C ARG A 137 -17.35 -0.20 -1.20
N ARG A 138 -17.99 -0.26 -2.37
CA ARG A 138 -18.75 0.89 -2.94
C ARG A 138 -19.95 1.29 -2.10
N LYS A 139 -20.53 0.36 -1.35
CA LYS A 139 -21.60 0.62 -0.37
C LYS A 139 -21.08 1.04 1.01
N ASN A 140 -19.75 1.18 1.17
CA ASN A 140 -19.09 1.51 2.42
C ASN A 140 -19.38 0.54 3.58
N THR A 141 -19.73 -0.73 3.28
CA THR A 141 -19.88 -1.79 4.28
C THR A 141 -18.52 -2.27 4.79
N ILE A 142 -17.52 -2.24 3.91
CA ILE A 142 -16.10 -2.32 4.28
C ILE A 142 -15.44 -0.99 3.94
N SER A 143 -14.35 -0.67 4.63
CA SER A 143 -13.65 0.61 4.42
C SER A 143 -13.27 0.80 2.96
N PHE A 144 -13.46 2.03 2.47
CA PHE A 144 -13.04 2.45 1.13
C PHE A 144 -11.54 2.25 0.92
N GLU A 145 -10.75 2.25 2.00
CA GLU A 145 -9.32 2.03 1.98
C GLU A 145 -8.93 0.62 1.57
N VAL A 146 -9.82 -0.37 1.60
CA VAL A 146 -9.42 -1.76 1.30
C VAL A 146 -9.06 -1.88 -0.18
N THR A 147 -7.83 -2.32 -0.46
CA THR A 147 -7.37 -2.61 -1.83
C THR A 147 -7.77 -4.04 -2.19
N ILE A 148 -8.37 -4.22 -3.37
CA ILE A 148 -8.82 -5.52 -3.88
C ILE A 148 -8.25 -5.70 -5.29
N ILE A 149 -7.33 -6.65 -5.45
CA ILE A 149 -6.67 -6.97 -6.72
C ILE A 149 -7.00 -8.41 -7.09
N ARG A 150 -7.36 -8.63 -8.36
CA ARG A 150 -7.51 -9.97 -8.95
C ARG A 150 -6.48 -10.12 -10.06
N ASP A 151 -5.47 -10.93 -9.81
CA ASP A 151 -4.49 -11.35 -10.80
C ASP A 151 -4.98 -12.64 -11.46
N VAL A 152 -5.41 -12.52 -12.72
CA VAL A 152 -5.96 -13.65 -13.48
C VAL A 152 -4.85 -14.60 -13.94
N ARG A 153 -3.64 -14.07 -14.20
CA ARG A 153 -2.51 -14.84 -14.72
C ARG A 153 -1.95 -15.73 -13.62
N GLU A 154 -1.69 -15.17 -12.45
CA GLU A 154 -1.15 -15.89 -11.30
C GLU A 154 -2.22 -16.65 -10.50
N ARG A 155 -3.49 -16.46 -10.85
CA ARG A 155 -4.67 -16.98 -10.13
C ARG A 155 -4.62 -16.60 -8.65
N GLU A 156 -4.53 -15.30 -8.39
CA GLU A 156 -4.47 -14.75 -7.04
C GLU A 156 -5.49 -13.62 -6.86
N VAL A 157 -6.16 -13.62 -5.72
CA VAL A 157 -6.87 -12.45 -5.19
C VAL A 157 -6.05 -11.91 -4.04
N LYS A 158 -5.65 -10.64 -4.11
CA LYS A 158 -4.86 -9.97 -3.08
C LYS A 158 -5.67 -8.86 -2.47
N ILE A 159 -5.80 -8.90 -1.15
CA ILE A 159 -6.55 -7.93 -0.36
C ILE A 159 -5.58 -7.28 0.62
N PHE A 160 -5.60 -5.95 0.67
CA PHE A 160 -4.77 -5.19 1.61
C PHE A 160 -5.65 -4.28 2.45
N THR A 161 -5.50 -4.41 3.76
CA THR A 161 -6.19 -3.63 4.81
C THR A 161 -5.19 -2.92 5.73
N ASP A 162 -3.89 -3.01 5.44
CA ASP A 162 -2.81 -2.36 6.16
C ASP A 162 -2.82 -0.83 6.01
N ALA A 163 -2.16 -0.19 6.97
CA ALA A 163 -1.93 1.26 7.01
C ALA A 163 -0.71 1.64 6.14
N GLY A 164 -0.64 2.91 5.73
CA GLY A 164 0.50 3.46 5.00
C GLY A 164 0.47 3.26 3.48
N ARG A 165 -0.61 2.71 2.93
CA ARG A 165 -0.85 2.70 1.47
C ARG A 165 -1.26 4.09 1.02
N VAL A 166 -0.83 4.45 -0.18
CA VAL A 166 -1.11 5.75 -0.79
C VAL A 166 -2.21 5.56 -1.84
N CYS A 167 -3.29 6.33 -1.75
CA CYS A 167 -4.51 6.22 -2.56
C CYS A 167 -4.79 7.51 -3.33
#